data_AF-A0A377CZK5-F1
#
_entry.id   AF-A0A377CZK5-F1
#
_cell.length_a   1.000
_cell.length_b   1.000
_cell.length_c   1.000
_cell.angle_alpha   90.00
_cell.angle_beta   90.00
_cell.angle_gamma   90.00
#
_symmetry.space_group_name_H-M   'P 1'
#
loop_
_entity.id
_entity.type
_entity.pdbx_description
1 polymer ?
#
loop_
_entity_poly.entity_id
_entity_poly.type
_entity_poly.pdbx_seq_one_letter_code
_entity_poly.pdbx_strand_id
1 'polypeptide(L)' 'MFRPMVERPVRRCEIRWLNNIYYAPELRDEHGRKVLISYDIHDAERITVRRPDGSVILRGGMGRQ' A
#
# COMPACT_ATOMS: atom_id res chain seq x y z
N MET A 1 -12.85 -14.31 -1.76
CA MET A 1 -11.56 -13.77 -1.28
C MET A 1 -11.84 -12.48 -0.53
N PHE A 2 -11.56 -12.46 0.76
CA PHE A 2 -11.69 -11.27 1.59
C PHE A 2 -10.41 -10.44 1.44
N ARG A 3 -10.53 -9.22 0.90
CA ARG A 3 -9.40 -8.29 0.77
C ARG A 3 -9.57 -7.18 1.80
N PRO A 4 -9.09 -7.39 3.04
CA PRO A 4 -9.15 -6.34 4.05
C PRO A 4 -8.46 -5.09 3.53
N MET A 5 -9.01 -3.94 3.90
CA MET A 5 -8.46 -2.64 3.55
C MET A 5 -7.98 -1.94 4.81
N VAL A 6 -6.74 -1.47 4.79
CA VAL A 6 -6.12 -0.81 5.94
C VAL A 6 -5.55 0.54 5.54
N GLU A 7 -5.75 1.53 6.38
CA GLU A 7 -5.20 2.87 6.18
C GLU A 7 -3.77 2.95 6.72
N ARG A 8 -2.82 3.39 5.89
CA ARG A 8 -1.43 3.60 6.32
C ARG A 8 -0.87 4.91 5.76
N PRO A 9 -0.01 5.59 6.52
CA PRO A 9 0.70 6.76 6.02
C PRO A 9 1.81 6.34 5.05
N VAL A 10 2.00 7.13 4.00
CA VAL A 10 3.14 7.02 3.09
C VAL A 10 4.30 7.86 3.63
N ARG A 11 5.50 7.27 3.68
CA ARG A 11 6.72 7.95 4.11
C ARG A 11 7.85 7.63 3.14
N ARG A 12 8.46 8.65 2.55
CA ARG A 12 9.57 8.51 1.58
C ARG A 12 9.27 7.51 0.43
N CYS A 13 8.05 7.55 -0.11
CA CYS A 13 7.57 6.60 -1.13
C CYS A 13 7.44 5.14 -0.64
N GLU A 14 7.45 4.94 0.68
CA GLU A 14 7.35 3.64 1.33
C GLU A 14 6.10 3.56 2.20
N ILE A 15 5.58 2.35 2.30
CA ILE A 15 4.50 1.97 3.20
C ILE A 15 5.01 0.82 4.05
N ARG A 16 4.94 0.96 5.37
CA ARG A 16 5.32 -0.11 6.30
C ARG A 16 4.07 -0.85 6.78
N TRP A 17 3.96 -2.14 6.50
CA TRP A 17 2.81 -2.96 6.88
C TRP A 17 3.19 -4.43 7.05
N LEU A 18 2.72 -5.10 8.11
CA LEU A 18 3.02 -6.52 8.41
C LEU A 18 4.51 -6.89 8.30
N ASN A 19 5.39 -6.06 8.87
CA ASN A 19 6.85 -6.22 8.78
C ASN A 19 7.45 -6.13 7.37
N ASN A 20 6.65 -5.80 6.35
CA ASN A 20 7.10 -5.51 4.99
C ASN A 20 7.20 -4.00 4.76
N ILE A 21 8.13 -3.64 3.87
CA ILE A 21 8.25 -2.30 3.32
C ILE A 21 7.86 -2.36 1.84
N TYR A 22 6.78 -1.68 1.49
CA TYR A 22 6.32 -1.57 0.10
C TYR A 22 6.75 -0.23 -0.44
N TYR A 23 7.69 -0.25 -1.38
CA TYR A 23 8.18 0.95 -2.04
C TYR A 23 7.57 1.06 -3.44
N ALA A 24 7.10 2.25 -3.79
CA ALA A 24 6.72 2.57 -5.16
C ALA A 24 6.96 4.06 -5.45
N PRO A 25 7.57 4.41 -6.60
CA PRO A 25 7.82 5.81 -6.95
C PRO A 25 6.53 6.63 -7.11
N GLU A 26 5.42 5.98 -7.47
CA GLU A 26 4.08 6.59 -7.58
C GLU A 26 3.56 7.14 -6.25
N LEU A 27 4.07 6.64 -5.11
CA LEU A 27 3.72 7.13 -3.77
C LEU A 27 4.38 8.47 -3.43
N ARG A 28 5.22 9.02 -4.32
CA ARG A 28 5.90 10.31 -4.09
C ARG A 28 4.91 11.45 -3.84
N ASP A 29 3.84 11.53 -4.62
CA ASP A 29 2.81 12.59 -4.46
C ASP A 29 2.01 12.43 -3.16
N GLU A 30 1.91 11.19 -2.69
CA GLU A 30 1.20 10.83 -1.47
C GLU A 30 2.08 10.94 -0.21
N HIS A 31 3.31 11.47 -0.31
CA HIS A 31 4.19 11.63 0.84
C HIS A 31 3.53 12.42 1.98
N GLY A 32 3.46 11.82 3.18
CA GLY A 32 2.81 12.42 4.34
C GLY A 32 1.28 12.29 4.34
N ARG A 33 0.67 11.81 3.24
CA ARG A 33 -0.75 11.47 3.17
C ARG A 33 -0.99 10.02 3.60
N LYS A 34 -2.26 9.72 3.85
CA LYS A 34 -2.74 8.37 4.14
C LYS A 34 -3.34 7.75 2.89
N VAL A 35 -3.03 6.49 2.68
CA VAL A 35 -3.53 5.67 1.58
C VAL A 35 -4.18 4.42 2.14
N LEU A 36 -5.06 3.83 1.35
CA LEU A 36 -5.72 2.57 1.65
C LEU A 36 -5.00 1.43 0.93
N ILE A 37 -4.65 0.39 1.69
CA ILE A 37 -3.98 -0.80 1.19
C ILE A 37 -4.97 -1.95 1.24
N SER A 38 -5.16 -2.61 0.10
CA SER A 38 -5.83 -3.90 0.02
C SER A 38 -4.79 -5.00 -0.20
N TYR A 39 -4.87 -6.07 0.57
CA TYR A 39 -3.99 -7.23 0.46
C TYR A 39 -4.80 -8.54 0.48
N ASP A 40 -4.18 -9.64 0.05
CA ASP A 40 -4.74 -10.97 0.25
C ASP A 40 -4.26 -11.51 1.60
N ILE A 41 -5.18 -12.04 2.42
CA ILE A 41 -4.83 -12.55 3.76
C ILE A 41 -3.92 -13.79 3.72
N HIS A 42 -3.90 -14.50 2.58
CA HIS A 42 -3.02 -15.65 2.37
C HIS A 42 -1.71 -15.24 1.68
N ASP A 43 -1.67 -14.10 1.00
CA ASP A 43 -0.49 -13.58 0.29
C ASP A 43 -0.33 -12.07 0.52
N ALA A 44 0.45 -11.72 1.55
CA ALA A 44 0.77 -10.33 1.87
C ALA A 44 1.95 -9.79 1.05
N GLU A 45 2.60 -10.58 0.19
CA GLU A 45 3.71 -10.10 -0.65
C GLU A 45 3.27 -9.00 -1.62
N ARG A 46 2.00 -9.05 -2.07
CA ARG A 46 1.45 -8.12 -3.04
C ARG A 46 0.32 -7.30 -2.47
N ILE A 47 0.39 -6.00 -2.77
CA ILE A 47 -0.49 -4.99 -2.21
C ILE A 47 -1.10 -4.16 -3.34
N THR A 48 -2.36 -3.77 -3.19
CA THR A 48 -3.00 -2.72 -4.00
C THR A 48 -3.14 -1.47 -3.16
N VAL A 49 -2.66 -0.33 -3.65
CA VAL A 49 -2.75 0.95 -2.93
C VAL A 49 -3.73 1.86 -3.65
N ARG A 50 -4.60 2.49 -2.87
CA ARG A 50 -5.63 3.43 -3.34
C ARG A 50 -5.64 4.66 -2.47
N ARG A 51 -6.08 5.77 -3.03
CA ARG A 51 -6.42 6.97 -2.28
C ARG A 51 -7.72 6.76 -1.49
N PRO A 52 -7.96 7.57 -0.44
CA PRO A 52 -9.23 7.57 0.28
C PRO A 52 -10.45 7.85 -0.60
N ASP A 53 -10.30 8.57 -1.71
CA ASP A 53 -11.39 8.83 -2.68
C ASP A 53 -11.75 7.59 -3.54
N GLY A 54 -10.95 6.52 -3.46
CA GLY A 54 -11.14 5.28 -4.23
C GLY A 54 -10.25 5.17 -5.46
N SER A 55 -9.60 6.25 -5.90
CA SER A 55 -8.62 6.23 -6.99
C SER A 55 -7.48 5.25 -6.73
N VAL A 56 -7.18 4.40 -7.70
CA VAL A 56 -6.07 3.44 -7.60
C VAL A 56 -4.76 4.15 -7.88
N ILE A 57 -3.79 4.00 -6.97
CA ILE A 57 -2.44 4.52 -7.15
C ILE A 57 -1.57 3.44 -7.79
N LEU A 58 -1.57 2.23 -7.21
CA LEU A 58 -0.75 1.12 -7.71
C LEU A 58 -1.44 -0.23 -7.50
N ARG A 59 -1.13 -1.18 -8.38
CA ARG A 59 -1.59 -2.57 -8.28
C ARG A 59 -0.39 -3.51 -8.24
N GLY A 60 -0.29 -4.30 -7.18
CA GLY A 60 0.71 -5.35 -7.06
C GLY A 60 2.09 -4.87 -6.63
N GLY A 61 2.15 -3.84 -5.77
CA GLY A 61 3.39 -3.41 -5.15
C GLY A 61 3.99 -4.56 -4.34
N MET A 62 5.27 -4.86 -4.58
CA MET A 62 5.98 -5.94 -3.90
C MET A 62 6.61 -5.43 -2.61
N GLY A 63 6.35 -6.14 -1.52
CA GLY A 63 7.03 -5.92 -0.25
C GLY A 63 8.49 -6.37 -0.33
N ARG A 64 9.38 -5.64 0.33
CA ARG A 64 10.74 -6.11 0.64
C ARG A 64 10.83 -6.25 2.16
N GLN A 65 11.43 -7.34 2.62
CA GLN A 65 11.74 -7.59 4.03
C GLN A 65 12.93 -6.73 4.48
#